data_AF-A0AAN5C9I5-F1
#
_entry.id   AF-A0AAN5C9I5-F1
#
_cell.length_a   1.000
_cell.length_b   1.000
_cell.length_c   1.000
_cell.angle_alpha   90.00
_cell.angle_beta   90.00
_cell.angle_gamma   90.00
#
_symmetry.space_group_name_H-M   'P 1'
#
loop_
_entity.id
_entity.type
_entity.pdbx_description
1 polymer ?
#
loop_
_entity_poly.entity_id
_entity_poly.type
_entity_poly.pdbx_seq_one_letter_code
_entity_poly.pdbx_strand_id
1 'polypeptide(L)'
;VDEINQEEPISDVSSFYEANEIKEEPVEMKNEPFVDCKQDEPIADMYCPSTGISRPLDQSTSSNYVDIPSKIKSHKCVVCLRLCDENEMRVFTTDPKKRAVWINTVRSTPEGRKSLLEKLRATTKQFLCEGHFLSSD
;
A
#
# COMPACT_ATOMS: atom_id res chain seq x y z
N VAL A 1 32.21 38.34 -39.03
CA VAL A 1 33.28 37.63 -38.31
C VAL A 1 32.58 36.62 -37.45
N ASP A 2 32.56 35.42 -37.99
CA ASP A 2 31.86 34.23 -37.56
C ASP A 2 32.41 33.72 -36.23
N GLU A 3 31.53 33.24 -35.34
CA GLU A 3 31.92 32.13 -34.48
C GLU A 3 30.70 31.24 -34.19
N ILE A 4 30.77 30.06 -34.81
CA ILE A 4 29.79 29.00 -34.88
C ILE A 4 30.08 28.07 -33.69
N ASN A 5 29.21 28.02 -32.69
CA ASN A 5 29.33 27.03 -31.62
C ASN A 5 28.59 25.75 -32.02
N GLN A 6 29.38 24.69 -32.15
CA GLN A 6 29.01 23.38 -32.67
C GLN A 6 28.15 22.61 -31.66
N GLU A 7 27.06 22.04 -32.17
CA GLU A 7 26.23 21.06 -31.48
C GLU A 7 26.93 19.69 -31.58
N GLU A 8 27.14 19.01 -30.46
CA GLU A 8 27.67 17.64 -30.45
C GLU A 8 26.57 16.62 -30.82
N PRO A 9 26.86 15.62 -31.68
CA PRO A 9 25.92 14.57 -32.02
C PRO A 9 25.88 13.50 -30.92
N ILE A 10 24.73 13.36 -30.27
CA ILE A 10 24.45 12.25 -29.34
C ILE A 10 24.33 10.96 -30.17
N SER A 11 25.34 10.13 -30.06
CA SER A 11 25.45 8.84 -30.74
C SER A 11 24.41 7.84 -30.23
N ASP A 12 23.62 7.30 -31.17
CA ASP A 12 22.85 6.06 -31.05
C ASP A 12 23.65 4.94 -30.39
N VAL A 13 23.21 4.48 -29.21
CA VAL A 13 23.63 3.18 -28.67
C VAL A 13 22.41 2.26 -28.57
N SER A 14 22.27 1.52 -29.67
CA SER A 14 21.99 0.09 -29.73
C SER A 14 21.02 -0.51 -28.70
N SER A 15 19.86 -0.88 -29.25
CA SER A 15 18.96 -1.91 -28.74
C SER A 15 19.69 -3.23 -28.47
N PHE A 16 19.50 -3.82 -27.30
CA PHE A 16 19.43 -5.28 -27.14
C PHE A 16 18.79 -5.57 -25.78
N TYR A 17 17.55 -6.06 -25.78
CA TYR A 17 17.04 -6.85 -24.66
C TYR A 17 16.58 -8.18 -25.25
N GLU A 18 17.40 -9.19 -25.01
CA GLU A 18 17.10 -10.59 -25.25
C GLU A 18 15.76 -10.96 -24.60
N ALA A 19 14.89 -11.56 -25.41
CA ALA A 19 13.73 -12.28 -24.94
C ALA A 19 14.22 -13.54 -24.23
N ASN A 20 14.27 -13.50 -22.89
CA ASN A 20 14.48 -14.71 -22.09
C ASN A 20 13.25 -15.60 -22.20
N GLU A 21 13.41 -16.76 -22.84
CA GLU A 21 12.47 -17.88 -22.81
C GLU A 21 12.22 -18.30 -21.35
N ILE A 22 11.00 -18.07 -20.88
CA ILE A 22 10.53 -18.57 -19.59
C ILE A 22 10.07 -20.01 -19.82
N LYS A 23 10.91 -20.96 -19.40
CA LYS A 23 10.50 -22.37 -19.19
C LYS A 23 9.48 -22.40 -18.04
N GLU A 24 8.22 -22.64 -18.36
CA GLU A 24 7.21 -23.02 -17.37
C GLU A 24 7.41 -24.49 -16.99
N GLU A 25 7.78 -24.75 -15.74
CA GLU A 25 7.69 -26.09 -15.16
C GLU A 25 6.27 -26.36 -14.63
N PRO A 26 5.72 -27.57 -14.82
CA PRO A 26 4.38 -27.92 -14.37
C PRO A 26 4.33 -28.03 -12.84
N VAL A 27 3.49 -27.19 -12.22
CA VAL A 27 3.22 -27.23 -10.78
C VAL A 27 2.34 -28.45 -10.48
N GLU A 28 2.93 -29.46 -9.84
CA GLU A 28 2.20 -30.60 -9.28
C GLU A 28 1.25 -30.13 -8.16
N MET A 29 -0.04 -30.16 -8.46
CA MET A 29 -1.10 -29.82 -7.51
C MET A 29 -1.29 -30.98 -6.53
N LYS A 30 -0.61 -30.90 -5.39
CA LYS A 30 -0.73 -31.84 -4.27
C LYS A 30 -2.11 -31.65 -3.63
N ASN A 31 -3.05 -32.53 -3.95
CA ASN A 31 -4.36 -32.61 -3.29
C ASN A 31 -4.15 -33.11 -1.85
N GLU A 32 -4.33 -32.21 -0.88
CA GLU A 32 -4.41 -32.59 0.53
C GLU A 32 -5.78 -33.20 0.85
N PRO A 33 -5.84 -34.26 1.67
CA PRO A 33 -7.09 -34.94 1.99
C PRO A 33 -8.04 -34.03 2.79
N PHE A 34 -9.31 -34.05 2.37
CA PHE A 34 -10.45 -33.44 3.05
C PHE A 34 -10.41 -33.75 4.56
N VAL A 35 -10.35 -32.70 5.37
CA VAL A 35 -10.40 -32.82 6.83
C VAL A 35 -11.81 -33.21 7.24
N ASP A 36 -11.88 -34.35 7.92
CA ASP A 36 -13.04 -34.92 8.58
C ASP A 36 -13.76 -33.87 9.43
N CYS A 37 -15.07 -33.70 9.20
CA CYS A 37 -15.93 -32.84 10.01
C CYS A 37 -16.06 -33.42 11.41
N LYS A 38 -15.09 -33.12 12.28
CA LYS A 38 -15.23 -33.34 13.72
C LYS A 38 -16.47 -32.58 14.19
N GLN A 39 -17.45 -33.32 14.72
CA GLN A 39 -18.53 -32.77 15.52
C GLN A 39 -17.90 -31.88 16.59
N ASP A 40 -18.15 -30.58 16.52
CA ASP A 40 -17.86 -29.67 17.63
C ASP A 40 -18.53 -30.23 18.89
N GLU A 41 -17.72 -30.56 19.89
CA GLU A 41 -18.21 -30.90 21.21
C GLU A 41 -19.08 -29.73 21.72
N PRO A 42 -20.23 -30.00 22.37
CA PRO A 42 -21.06 -28.93 22.92
C PRO A 42 -20.21 -28.09 23.87
N ILE A 43 -20.26 -26.77 23.72
CA ILE A 43 -19.49 -25.81 24.51
C ILE A 43 -19.79 -26.06 25.99
N ALA A 44 -18.88 -26.74 26.68
CA ALA A 44 -19.05 -27.18 28.07
C ALA A 44 -19.07 -26.00 29.06
N ASP A 45 -18.75 -24.78 28.60
CA ASP A 45 -18.63 -23.57 29.42
C ASP A 45 -19.96 -22.91 29.81
N MET A 46 -21.08 -23.58 29.54
CA MET A 46 -22.40 -23.05 29.91
C MET A 46 -22.83 -23.44 31.33
N TYR A 47 -22.11 -24.34 32.00
CA TYR A 47 -22.46 -24.82 33.34
C TYR A 47 -21.29 -24.67 34.31
N CYS A 48 -21.46 -23.85 35.36
CA CYS A 48 -20.44 -23.74 36.42
C CYS A 48 -20.58 -24.94 37.38
N PRO A 49 -19.59 -25.85 37.48
CA PRO A 49 -19.69 -27.03 38.35
C PRO A 49 -19.79 -26.67 39.83
N SER A 50 -19.28 -25.50 40.21
CA SER A 50 -19.26 -25.04 41.61
C SER A 50 -20.59 -24.50 42.09
N THR A 51 -21.36 -23.86 41.20
CA THR A 51 -22.64 -23.22 41.58
C THR A 51 -23.85 -23.97 41.03
N GLY A 52 -23.68 -24.85 40.03
CA GLY A 52 -24.75 -25.63 39.43
C GLY A 52 -25.78 -24.78 38.68
N ILE A 53 -25.43 -23.55 38.32
CA ILE A 53 -26.31 -22.59 37.64
C ILE A 53 -25.72 -22.32 36.26
N SER A 54 -26.59 -22.36 35.24
CA SER A 54 -26.24 -21.87 33.91
C SER A 54 -26.07 -20.34 33.95
N ARG A 55 -25.17 -19.80 33.12
CA ARG A 55 -25.03 -18.33 33.00
C ARG A 55 -26.40 -17.73 32.65
N PRO A 56 -26.86 -16.65 33.33
CA PRO A 56 -28.10 -15.98 32.98
C PRO A 56 -28.03 -15.48 31.53
N LEU A 57 -29.11 -15.66 30.76
CA LEU A 57 -29.23 -15.04 29.44
C LEU A 57 -29.16 -13.52 29.66
N ASP A 58 -28.06 -12.90 29.25
CA ASP A 58 -27.96 -11.44 29.21
C ASP A 58 -29.03 -10.92 28.24
N GLN A 59 -30.18 -10.47 28.77
CA GLN A 59 -31.24 -9.78 28.02
C GLN A 59 -30.86 -8.32 27.70
N SER A 60 -29.55 -8.02 27.74
CA SER A 60 -28.95 -6.72 27.49
C SER A 60 -28.66 -6.50 26.00
N THR A 61 -29.56 -6.93 25.11
CA THR A 61 -29.51 -6.62 23.67
C THR A 61 -30.63 -5.67 23.27
N SER A 62 -30.94 -4.68 24.11
CA SER A 62 -31.41 -3.40 23.58
C SER A 62 -30.28 -2.80 22.77
N SER A 63 -30.28 -3.11 21.48
CA SER A 63 -29.30 -2.69 20.48
C SER A 63 -29.24 -1.17 20.39
N ASN A 64 -28.47 -0.55 21.28
CA ASN A 64 -27.79 0.69 20.99
C ASN A 64 -26.72 0.30 19.96
N TYR A 65 -27.10 0.29 18.67
CA TYR A 65 -26.14 0.35 17.58
C TYR A 65 -25.32 1.62 17.81
N VAL A 66 -24.23 1.49 18.56
CA VAL A 66 -23.12 2.41 18.43
C VAL A 66 -22.79 2.38 16.95
N ASP A 67 -22.98 3.52 16.28
CA ASP A 67 -22.54 3.75 14.92
C ASP A 67 -21.05 3.38 14.91
N ILE A 68 -20.72 2.14 14.52
CA ILE A 68 -19.35 1.70 14.38
C ILE A 68 -18.86 2.53 13.20
N PRO A 69 -18.00 3.55 13.43
CA PRO A 69 -17.63 4.47 12.36
C PRO A 69 -17.09 3.62 11.22
N SER A 70 -17.81 3.69 10.10
CA SER A 70 -17.46 3.01 8.86
C SER A 70 -15.97 3.20 8.64
N LYS A 71 -15.23 2.08 8.66
CA LYS A 71 -13.75 2.03 8.68
C LYS A 71 -13.16 3.19 7.87
N ILE A 72 -12.61 4.17 8.57
CA ILE A 72 -11.97 5.33 7.92
C ILE A 72 -10.80 4.78 7.11
N LYS A 73 -10.82 5.02 5.80
CA LYS A 73 -9.73 4.63 4.92
C LYS A 73 -8.54 5.53 5.23
N SER A 74 -7.46 4.91 5.70
CA SER A 74 -6.19 5.59 5.95
C SER A 74 -5.13 5.08 4.97
N HIS A 75 -4.31 6.00 4.49
CA HIS A 75 -3.20 5.69 3.60
C HIS A 75 -1.88 6.17 4.23
N LYS A 76 -0.75 5.59 3.79
CA LYS A 76 0.58 5.99 4.28
C LYS A 76 1.21 7.01 3.33
N CYS A 77 1.61 8.17 3.84
CA CYS A 77 2.31 9.17 3.05
C CYS A 77 3.68 8.64 2.61
N VAL A 78 4.01 8.72 1.32
CA VAL A 78 5.29 8.19 0.78
C VAL A 78 6.53 8.95 1.27
N VAL A 79 6.36 10.19 1.76
CA VAL A 79 7.46 11.06 2.17
C VAL A 79 7.75 10.97 3.66
N CYS A 80 6.77 11.30 4.50
CA CYS A 80 6.92 11.31 5.95
C CYS A 80 6.52 9.99 6.62
N LEU A 81 5.97 9.03 5.86
CA LEU A 81 5.56 7.71 6.34
C LEU A 81 4.45 7.73 7.40
N ARG A 82 3.83 8.88 7.65
CA ARG A 82 2.66 9.01 8.53
C ARG A 82 1.43 8.41 7.87
N LEU A 83 0.57 7.80 8.69
CA LEU A 83 -0.78 7.42 8.29
C LEU A 83 -1.65 8.66 8.37
N CYS A 84 -2.35 8.96 7.28
CA CYS A 84 -3.27 10.08 7.19
C CYS A 84 -4.59 9.58 6.61
N ASP A 85 -5.66 10.29 6.94
CA ASP A 85 -6.99 10.01 6.43
C ASP A 85 -7.04 10.25 4.92
N GLU A 86 -7.89 9.51 4.21
CA GLU A 86 -8.06 9.65 2.75
C GLU A 86 -8.40 11.10 2.35
N ASN A 87 -9.12 11.84 3.21
CA ASN A 87 -9.51 13.23 2.95
C ASN A 87 -8.32 14.22 3.03
N GLU A 88 -7.26 13.88 3.77
CA GLU A 88 -6.06 14.72 3.94
C GLU A 88 -4.92 14.28 3.01
N MET A 89 -5.23 13.41 2.05
CA MET A 89 -4.26 12.73 1.22
C MET A 89 -4.52 13.03 -0.25
N ARG A 90 -3.48 13.47 -0.95
CA ARG A 90 -3.52 13.74 -2.37
C ARG A 90 -2.75 12.67 -3.13
N VAL A 91 -3.25 12.33 -4.32
CA VAL A 91 -2.58 11.38 -5.21
C VAL A 91 -1.32 12.03 -5.79
N PHE A 92 -0.22 11.29 -5.77
CA PHE A 92 1.04 11.74 -6.33
C PHE A 92 0.92 11.88 -7.86
N THR A 93 1.49 12.94 -8.44
CA THR A 93 1.42 13.20 -9.89
C THR A 93 1.99 12.05 -10.73
N THR A 94 1.25 11.66 -11.76
CA THR A 94 1.70 10.69 -12.77
C THR A 94 2.64 11.30 -13.80
N ASP A 95 2.58 12.62 -14.00
CA ASP A 95 3.46 13.35 -14.91
C ASP A 95 4.93 13.29 -14.42
N PRO A 96 5.86 12.75 -15.22
CA PRO A 96 7.27 12.59 -14.84
C PRO A 96 7.99 13.92 -14.62
N LYS A 97 7.62 14.99 -15.35
CA LYS A 97 8.24 16.31 -15.21
C LYS A 97 7.84 16.94 -13.88
N LYS A 98 6.54 16.96 -13.57
CA LYS A 98 6.04 17.47 -12.28
C LYS A 98 6.57 16.64 -11.11
N ARG A 99 6.67 15.32 -11.28
CA ARG A 99 7.25 14.40 -10.29
C ARG A 99 8.69 14.77 -9.96
N ALA A 100 9.54 15.03 -10.95
CA ALA A 100 10.93 15.39 -10.73
C ALA A 100 11.06 16.71 -9.94
N VAL A 101 10.28 17.74 -10.32
CA VAL A 101 10.24 19.02 -9.60
C VAL A 101 9.87 18.81 -8.14
N TRP A 102 8.80 18.05 -7.89
CA TRP A 102 8.30 17.82 -6.53
C TRP A 102 9.29 17.02 -5.67
N ILE A 103 9.91 15.97 -6.22
CA ILE A 103 10.95 15.19 -5.53
C ILE A 103 12.12 16.10 -5.12
N ASN A 104 12.53 17.01 -6.01
CA ASN A 104 13.61 17.96 -5.73
C ASN A 104 13.23 18.94 -4.61
N THR A 105 11.96 19.35 -4.53
CA THR A 105 11.45 20.21 -3.46
C THR A 105 11.45 19.52 -2.10
N VAL A 106 11.04 18.24 -2.06
CA VAL A 106 10.82 17.53 -0.79
C VAL A 106 12.06 16.85 -0.24
N ARG A 107 13.05 16.57 -1.10
CA ARG A 107 14.33 15.98 -0.70
C ARG A 107 15.49 16.84 -1.21
N SER A 108 16.27 17.41 -0.28
CA SER A 108 17.44 18.22 -0.62
C SER A 108 18.66 17.38 -1.03
N THR A 109 18.78 16.16 -0.50
CA THR A 109 19.92 15.25 -0.76
C THR A 109 19.73 14.41 -2.03
N PRO A 110 20.77 14.20 -2.86
CA PRO A 110 20.67 13.38 -4.07
C PRO A 110 20.32 11.91 -3.78
N GLU A 111 20.81 11.33 -2.68
CA GLU A 111 20.50 9.96 -2.26
C GLU A 111 19.02 9.82 -1.89
N GLY A 112 18.49 10.77 -1.13
CA GLY A 112 17.08 10.83 -0.76
C GLY A 112 16.16 10.96 -1.98
N ARG A 113 16.57 11.71 -3.01
CA ARG A 113 15.83 11.82 -4.28
C ARG A 113 15.81 10.50 -5.03
N LYS A 114 16.96 9.82 -5.16
CA LYS A 114 17.07 8.50 -5.82
C LYS A 114 16.19 7.45 -5.11
N SER A 115 16.29 7.36 -3.79
CA SER A 115 15.49 6.42 -2.99
C SER A 115 13.99 6.68 -3.11
N LEU A 116 13.56 7.95 -3.10
CA LEU A 116 12.16 8.29 -3.28
C LEU A 116 11.67 7.95 -4.70
N LEU A 117 12.48 8.23 -5.73
CA LEU A 117 12.14 7.91 -7.11
C LEU A 117 11.97 6.40 -7.32
N GLU A 118 12.83 5.59 -6.72
CA GLU A 118 12.73 4.12 -6.77
C GLU A 118 11.43 3.63 -6.13
N LYS A 119 11.08 4.14 -4.94
CA LYS A 119 9.81 3.83 -4.28
C LYS A 119 8.60 4.23 -5.14
N LEU A 120 8.68 5.39 -5.80
CA LEU A 120 7.63 5.88 -6.68
C LEU A 120 7.50 5.06 -7.99
N ARG A 121 8.53 4.32 -8.40
CA ARG A 121 8.47 3.38 -9.53
C ARG A 121 7.89 2.03 -9.14
N ALA A 122 8.13 1.59 -7.91
CA ALA A 122 7.67 0.28 -7.43
C ALA A 122 6.15 0.21 -7.19
N THR A 123 5.47 1.35 -7.11
CA THR A 123 4.03 1.42 -6.84
C THR A 123 3.31 2.24 -7.92
N THR A 124 2.06 1.92 -8.20
CA THR A 124 1.26 2.62 -9.23
C THR A 124 0.45 3.78 -8.65
N LYS A 125 0.11 3.72 -7.37
CA LYS A 125 -0.58 4.79 -6.63
C LYS A 125 0.19 5.10 -5.35
N GLN A 126 0.72 6.30 -5.27
CA GLN A 126 1.28 6.83 -4.02
C GLN A 126 0.47 8.03 -3.55
N PHE A 127 0.44 8.20 -2.24
CA PHE A 127 -0.29 9.27 -1.60
C PHE A 127 0.65 10.16 -0.81
N LEU A 128 0.27 11.43 -0.71
CA LEU A 128 0.97 12.49 -0.02
C LEU A 128 0.01 13.17 0.94
N CYS A 129 0.43 13.39 2.19
CA CYS A 129 -0.35 14.21 3.10
C CYS A 129 -0.31 15.68 2.69
N GLU A 130 -1.39 16.41 2.95
CA GLU A 130 -1.51 17.85 2.64
C GLU A 130 -0.40 18.71 3.24
N GLY A 131 0.22 18.29 4.36
CA GLY A 131 1.36 18.99 4.95
C GLY A 131 2.62 19.08 4.08
N HIS A 132 2.66 18.42 2.92
CA HIS A 132 3.74 18.57 1.93
C HIS A 132 3.35 19.47 0.75
N PHE A 133 2.11 19.94 0.69
CA PHE A 133 1.65 20.91 -0.28
C PHE A 133 1.72 22.30 0.34
N LEU A 134 2.14 23.29 -0.43
CA LEU A 134 1.97 24.69 -0.04
C LEU A 134 0.48 25.01 -0.17
N SER A 135 -0.07 25.85 0.71
CA SER A 135 -1.51 26.18 0.73
C SER A 135 -2.03 26.89 -0.54
N SER A 136 -1.20 27.02 -1.57
CA SER A 136 -1.47 27.76 -2.81
C SER A 136 -1.30 26.93 -4.09
N ASP A 137 -1.02 25.61 -3.99
CA ASP A 137 -0.88 24.65 -5.10
C ASP A 137 -2.02 23.61 -5.08
#